data_AF-A0A423XK21-F1
#
_entry.id   AF-A0A423XK21-F1
#
_cell.length_a   1.000
_cell.length_b   1.000
_cell.length_c   1.000
_cell.angle_alpha   90.00
_cell.angle_beta   90.00
_cell.angle_gamma   90.00
#
_symmetry.space_group_name_H-M   'P 1'
#
loop_
_entity.id
_entity.type
_entity.pdbx_description
1 polymer ?
#
loop_
_entity_poly.entity_id
_entity_poly.type
_entity_poly.pdbx_seq_one_letter_code
_entity_poly.pdbx_strand_id
1 'polypeptide(L)'
;MSADQSFKYLKGFPELVIEVAWSQRPLKLAERAEHYIKWSHGKIQTVVGLNLYNVWSDQRKRKPRDQSAKFSVWRAEINESTGEAKVSSSKSIVDQIFRQQDGKPAESVELRLGLKDFVREADAKSLDINELELGITSAELCAYFDTALQDHLENIEAKQSVDAKEFGSEDLRESHASPEVRRQH
;
A
#
# COMPACT_ATOMS: atom_id res chain seq x y z
N MET A 1 0.52 -7.55 -13.44
CA MET A 1 0.10 -7.08 -12.11
C MET A 1 0.79 -5.75 -11.85
N SER A 2 0.10 -4.80 -11.23
CA SER A 2 0.64 -3.48 -10.87
C SER A 2 0.74 -3.38 -9.36
N ALA A 3 1.88 -2.89 -8.86
CA ALA A 3 2.04 -2.51 -7.46
C ALA A 3 1.29 -1.20 -7.18
N ASP A 4 0.96 -0.94 -5.92
CA ASP A 4 0.37 0.34 -5.50
C ASP A 4 1.37 1.49 -5.71
N GLN A 5 2.66 1.25 -5.47
CA GLN A 5 3.74 2.18 -5.83
C GLN A 5 5.05 1.46 -6.17
N SER A 6 5.84 2.04 -7.09
CA SER A 6 7.16 1.51 -7.47
C SER A 6 8.16 2.64 -7.72
N PHE A 7 9.41 2.46 -7.25
CA PHE A 7 10.53 3.37 -7.54
C PHE A 7 11.44 2.74 -8.60
N LYS A 8 11.80 3.50 -9.63
CA LYS A 8 12.60 3.01 -10.76
C LYS A 8 13.77 3.95 -10.99
N TYR A 9 14.99 3.42 -10.98
CA TYR A 9 16.18 4.19 -11.32
C TYR A 9 16.51 4.16 -12.83
N LEU A 10 16.08 3.12 -13.58
CA LEU A 10 16.24 2.99 -15.04
C LEU A 10 15.07 2.23 -15.71
N LYS A 11 15.00 2.19 -17.06
CA LYS A 11 14.01 1.38 -17.81
C LYS A 11 14.06 -0.09 -17.35
N GLY A 12 12.96 -0.62 -16.83
CA GLY A 12 12.87 -2.02 -16.39
C GLY A 12 11.92 -2.24 -15.21
N PHE A 13 12.11 -3.37 -14.51
CA PHE A 13 11.48 -3.63 -13.21
C PHE A 13 12.05 -2.67 -12.16
N PRO A 14 11.22 -2.20 -11.20
CA PRO A 14 11.71 -1.43 -10.07
C PRO A 14 12.60 -2.29 -9.18
N GLU A 15 13.56 -1.68 -8.49
CA GLU A 15 14.40 -2.36 -7.50
C GLU A 15 13.66 -2.54 -6.15
N LEU A 16 12.79 -1.58 -5.80
CA LEU A 16 11.93 -1.60 -4.61
C LEU A 16 10.44 -1.52 -5.00
N VAL A 17 9.64 -2.42 -4.43
CA VAL A 17 8.18 -2.41 -4.52
C VAL A 17 7.58 -2.15 -3.15
N ILE A 18 6.56 -1.29 -3.07
CA ILE A 18 5.74 -1.10 -1.88
C ILE A 18 4.31 -1.53 -2.22
N GLU A 19 3.77 -2.44 -1.41
CA GLU A 19 2.46 -3.04 -1.60
C GLU A 19 1.60 -2.82 -0.35
N VAL A 20 0.36 -2.35 -0.51
CA VAL A 20 -0.51 -2.00 0.62
C VAL A 20 -1.79 -2.85 0.60
N ALA A 21 -1.91 -3.77 1.55
CA ALA A 21 -3.11 -4.60 1.71
C ALA A 21 -4.12 -3.94 2.67
N TRP A 22 -5.13 -3.29 2.08
CA TRP A 22 -6.24 -2.68 2.82
C TRP A 22 -7.37 -3.65 3.15
N SER A 23 -7.81 -4.46 2.17
CA SER A 23 -8.93 -5.40 2.33
C SER A 23 -8.65 -6.79 1.76
N GLN A 24 -7.47 -6.95 1.16
CA GLN A 24 -7.03 -8.22 0.62
C GLN A 24 -6.45 -9.06 1.76
N ARG A 25 -6.83 -10.34 1.81
CA ARG A 25 -6.43 -11.26 2.88
C ARG A 25 -4.89 -11.24 3.06
N PRO A 26 -4.36 -11.21 4.30
CA PRO A 26 -2.92 -11.14 4.59
C PRO A 26 -2.05 -12.13 3.82
N LEU A 27 -2.59 -13.33 3.55
CA LEU A 27 -1.92 -14.41 2.81
C LEU A 27 -1.44 -13.99 1.41
N LYS A 28 -2.04 -12.97 0.79
CA LYS A 28 -1.64 -12.51 -0.54
C LYS A 28 -0.37 -11.69 -0.57
N LEU A 29 0.05 -11.04 0.53
CA LEU A 29 1.24 -10.18 0.49
C LEU A 29 2.52 -10.99 0.31
N ALA A 30 2.67 -12.09 1.05
CA ALA A 30 3.82 -12.98 0.91
C ALA A 30 3.88 -13.62 -0.47
N GLU A 31 2.74 -14.13 -0.98
CA GLU A 31 2.62 -14.68 -2.33
C GLU A 31 2.97 -13.64 -3.40
N ARG A 32 2.51 -12.39 -3.26
CA ARG A 32 2.84 -11.29 -4.17
C ARG A 32 4.33 -10.96 -4.14
N ALA A 33 4.92 -10.86 -2.96
CA ALA A 33 6.34 -10.59 -2.80
C ALA A 33 7.20 -11.68 -3.47
N GLU A 34 6.85 -12.94 -3.23
CA GLU A 34 7.51 -14.08 -3.86
C GLU A 34 7.37 -14.04 -5.39
N HIS A 35 6.18 -13.73 -5.87
CA HIS A 35 5.91 -13.58 -7.30
C HIS A 35 6.73 -12.45 -7.94
N TYR A 36 6.77 -11.27 -7.30
CA TYR A 36 7.58 -10.14 -7.76
C TYR A 36 9.07 -10.50 -7.85
N ILE A 37 9.62 -11.11 -6.81
CA ILE A 37 11.04 -11.48 -6.75
C ILE A 37 11.36 -12.56 -7.79
N LYS A 38 10.57 -13.64 -7.86
CA LYS A 38 10.81 -14.76 -8.79
C LYS A 38 10.65 -14.35 -10.25
N TRP A 39 9.54 -13.71 -10.60
CA TRP A 39 9.24 -13.37 -12.01
C TRP A 39 10.12 -12.25 -12.56
N SER A 40 10.62 -11.39 -11.70
CA SER A 40 11.60 -10.39 -12.10
C SER A 40 13.04 -10.95 -12.17
N HIS A 41 13.24 -12.24 -11.84
CA HIS A 41 14.57 -12.85 -11.68
C HIS A 41 15.47 -12.03 -10.74
N GLY A 42 14.91 -11.57 -9.62
CA GLY A 42 15.65 -10.79 -8.61
C GLY A 42 15.96 -9.35 -9.01
N LYS A 43 15.38 -8.85 -10.12
CA LYS A 43 15.49 -7.41 -10.46
C LYS A 43 14.72 -6.55 -9.47
N ILE A 44 13.59 -7.05 -8.96
CA ILE A 44 12.94 -6.53 -7.76
C ILE A 44 13.70 -7.14 -6.58
N GLN A 45 14.47 -6.31 -5.89
CA GLN A 45 15.36 -6.72 -4.80
C GLN A 45 14.64 -6.73 -3.47
N THR A 46 13.75 -5.76 -3.26
CA THR A 46 13.00 -5.62 -2.02
C THR A 46 11.54 -5.38 -2.29
N VAL A 47 10.69 -6.05 -1.50
CA VAL A 47 9.26 -5.81 -1.44
C VAL A 47 8.88 -5.46 -0.02
N VAL A 48 8.30 -4.29 0.20
CA VAL A 48 7.72 -3.88 1.47
C VAL A 48 6.20 -4.08 1.39
N GLY A 49 5.66 -4.90 2.28
CA GLY A 49 4.21 -5.09 2.42
C GLY A 49 3.70 -4.39 3.64
N LEU A 50 2.66 -3.56 3.48
CA LEU A 50 1.91 -2.96 4.58
C LEU A 50 0.56 -3.67 4.71
N ASN A 51 0.33 -4.34 5.84
CA ASN A 51 -0.92 -5.02 6.15
C ASN A 51 -1.77 -4.14 7.07
N LEU A 52 -2.83 -3.58 6.49
CA LEU A 52 -3.75 -2.64 7.11
C LEU A 52 -5.17 -3.23 7.26
N TYR A 53 -5.30 -4.55 7.07
CA TYR A 53 -6.59 -5.24 7.01
C TYR A 53 -7.47 -5.01 8.24
N ASN A 54 -6.87 -5.12 9.44
CA ASN A 54 -7.60 -4.98 10.70
C ASN A 54 -8.20 -3.56 10.80
N VAL A 55 -7.37 -2.54 10.60
CA VAL A 55 -7.78 -1.13 10.61
C VAL A 55 -8.97 -0.88 9.67
N TRP A 56 -8.89 -1.32 8.42
CA TRP A 56 -9.93 -1.07 7.41
C TRP A 56 -11.22 -1.86 7.66
N SER A 57 -11.10 -3.14 8.06
CA SER A 57 -12.25 -4.02 8.26
C SER A 57 -13.17 -3.56 9.39
N ASP A 58 -12.59 -2.85 10.36
CA ASP A 58 -13.24 -2.43 11.59
C ASP A 58 -13.81 -1.01 11.50
N GLN A 59 -13.22 -0.14 10.66
CA GLN A 59 -13.83 1.14 10.29
C GLN A 59 -15.20 0.97 9.63
N ARG A 60 -15.38 -0.03 8.77
CA ARG A 60 -16.71 -0.35 8.17
C ARG A 60 -17.78 -0.70 9.22
N LYS A 61 -17.37 -1.15 10.40
CA LYS A 61 -18.28 -1.59 11.47
C LYS A 61 -18.64 -0.47 12.45
N ARG A 62 -18.18 0.77 12.22
CA ARG A 62 -18.44 1.97 13.05
C ARG A 62 -17.98 1.86 14.52
N LYS A 63 -17.24 0.81 14.89
CA LYS A 63 -16.55 0.63 16.18
C LYS A 63 -15.30 -0.22 15.97
N PRO A 64 -14.11 0.39 15.79
CA PRO A 64 -12.91 -0.40 15.60
C PRO A 64 -12.52 -1.11 16.89
N ARG A 65 -12.41 -2.44 16.82
CA ARG A 65 -11.99 -3.34 17.92
C ARG A 65 -10.52 -3.69 17.80
N ASP A 66 -9.96 -3.61 16.60
CA ASP A 66 -8.55 -3.85 16.32
C ASP A 66 -8.03 -2.89 15.26
N GLN A 67 -7.17 -1.96 15.68
CA GLN A 67 -6.48 -1.01 14.82
C GLN A 67 -5.02 -1.42 14.56
N SER A 68 -4.67 -2.69 14.79
CA SER A 68 -3.32 -3.15 14.56
C SER A 68 -2.95 -3.13 13.08
N ALA A 69 -1.69 -2.81 12.82
CA ALA A 69 -1.11 -2.81 11.48
C ALA A 69 0.29 -3.41 11.54
N LYS A 70 0.66 -4.09 10.46
CA LYS A 70 1.93 -4.80 10.35
C LYS A 70 2.65 -4.42 9.07
N PHE A 71 3.97 -4.53 9.08
CA PHE A 71 4.76 -4.52 7.86
C PHE A 71 5.57 -5.81 7.73
N SER A 72 5.94 -6.09 6.50
CA SER A 72 6.87 -7.15 6.13
C SER A 72 7.84 -6.59 5.10
N VAL A 73 9.07 -7.08 5.13
CA VAL A 73 10.12 -6.76 4.16
C VAL A 73 10.67 -8.06 3.62
N TRP A 74 10.42 -8.33 2.34
CA TRP A 74 10.96 -9.48 1.64
C TRP A 74 12.12 -9.06 0.77
N ARG A 75 13.28 -9.66 0.98
CA ARG A 75 14.50 -9.40 0.21
C ARG A 75 14.82 -10.57 -0.69
N ALA A 76 15.25 -10.29 -1.91
CA ALA A 76 15.68 -11.31 -2.85
C ALA A 76 17.01 -11.94 -2.42
N GLU A 77 17.16 -13.22 -2.77
CA GLU A 77 18.40 -13.95 -2.73
C GLU A 77 18.56 -14.60 -4.10
N ILE A 78 19.67 -14.29 -4.77
CA ILE A 78 19.96 -14.78 -6.12
C ILE A 78 21.03 -15.84 -6.01
N ASN A 79 20.76 -17.03 -6.56
CA ASN A 79 21.79 -18.04 -6.71
C ASN A 79 22.71 -17.64 -7.87
N GLU A 80 23.95 -17.25 -7.55
CA GLU A 80 24.93 -16.79 -8.55
C GLU A 80 25.25 -17.85 -9.62
N SER A 81 25.08 -19.14 -9.33
CA SER A 81 25.36 -20.22 -10.29
C SER A 81 24.21 -20.50 -11.26
N THR A 82 22.96 -20.32 -10.84
CA THR A 82 21.76 -20.64 -11.66
C THR A 82 20.99 -19.40 -12.13
N GLY A 83 21.25 -18.23 -11.54
CA GLY A 83 20.46 -17.01 -11.74
C GLY A 83 19.06 -17.07 -11.14
N GLU A 84 18.73 -18.12 -10.38
CA GLU A 84 17.43 -18.28 -9.75
C GLU A 84 17.29 -17.32 -8.58
N ALA A 85 16.18 -16.56 -8.56
CA ALA A 85 15.86 -15.64 -7.48
C ALA A 85 14.74 -16.20 -6.60
N LYS A 86 14.91 -16.07 -5.29
CA LYS A 86 13.92 -16.46 -4.28
C LYS A 86 13.84 -15.40 -3.18
N VAL A 87 12.81 -15.49 -2.34
CA VAL A 87 12.75 -14.72 -1.09
C VAL A 87 13.78 -15.28 -0.11
N SER A 88 14.61 -14.41 0.45
CA SER A 88 15.58 -14.78 1.48
C SER A 88 14.89 -14.96 2.82
N SER A 89 15.02 -16.12 3.46
CA SER A 89 14.48 -16.33 4.81
C SER A 89 15.26 -15.61 5.90
N SER A 90 16.58 -15.41 5.71
CA SER A 90 17.46 -14.79 6.72
C SER A 90 17.50 -13.27 6.65
N LYS A 91 17.24 -12.68 5.47
CA LYS A 91 17.26 -11.22 5.27
C LYS A 91 15.89 -10.56 5.37
N SER A 92 14.81 -11.35 5.42
CA SER A 92 13.43 -10.84 5.39
C SER A 92 12.85 -10.70 6.80
N ILE A 93 11.96 -9.73 6.95
CA ILE A 93 11.17 -9.47 8.16
C ILE A 93 9.71 -9.74 7.81
N VAL A 94 8.98 -10.45 8.67
CA VAL A 94 7.59 -10.83 8.39
C VAL A 94 6.68 -10.42 9.55
N ASP A 95 5.57 -9.75 9.20
CA ASP A 95 4.46 -9.42 10.09
C ASP A 95 4.86 -8.66 11.37
N GLN A 96 5.82 -7.75 11.24
CA GLN A 96 6.25 -6.90 12.34
C GLN A 96 5.18 -5.85 12.65
N ILE A 97 4.69 -5.83 13.88
CA ILE A 97 3.64 -4.93 14.34
C ILE A 97 4.25 -3.54 14.56
N PHE A 98 3.77 -2.56 13.80
CA PHE A 98 4.14 -1.14 13.99
C PHE A 98 3.00 -0.32 14.60
N ARG A 99 1.76 -0.80 14.50
CA ARG A 99 0.59 -0.20 15.16
C ARG A 99 -0.10 -1.24 16.01
N GLN A 100 -0.35 -0.91 17.27
CA GLN A 100 -1.00 -1.79 18.24
C GLN A 100 -2.51 -1.79 18.07
N GLN A 101 -3.18 -2.70 18.77
CA GLN A 101 -4.63 -2.86 18.72
C GLN A 101 -5.39 -1.58 19.11
N ASP A 102 -4.85 -0.80 20.04
CA ASP A 102 -5.42 0.48 20.50
C ASP A 102 -5.13 1.65 19.53
N GLY A 103 -4.44 1.38 18.41
CA GLY A 103 -4.08 2.36 17.40
C GLY A 103 -2.78 3.11 17.69
N LYS A 104 -2.11 2.86 18.81
CA LYS A 104 -0.83 3.51 19.14
C LYS A 104 0.36 2.87 18.40
N PRO A 105 1.45 3.61 18.19
CA PRO A 105 2.70 3.06 17.68
C PRO A 105 3.24 1.93 18.57
N ALA A 106 3.87 0.92 17.96
CA ALA A 106 4.68 -0.05 18.69
C ALA A 106 6.00 0.59 19.18
N GLU A 107 6.44 0.23 20.38
CA GLU A 107 7.70 0.74 20.93
C GLU A 107 8.91 0.09 20.27
N SER A 108 9.94 0.89 19.96
CA SER A 108 11.23 0.41 19.44
C SER A 108 11.16 -0.42 18.14
N VAL A 109 10.08 -0.28 17.37
CA VAL A 109 9.92 -0.91 16.06
C VAL A 109 10.13 0.15 14.96
N GLU A 110 10.98 -0.18 13.99
CA GLU A 110 11.32 0.66 12.86
C GLU A 110 11.32 -0.16 11.57
N LEU A 111 10.76 0.40 10.50
CA LEU A 111 11.00 -0.09 9.15
C LEU A 111 12.39 0.41 8.72
N ARG A 112 13.33 -0.53 8.55
CA ARG A 112 14.69 -0.22 8.10
C ARG A 112 14.92 -0.68 6.67
N LEU A 113 15.30 0.26 5.82
CA LEU A 113 15.66 0.04 4.43
C LEU A 113 17.08 0.54 4.19
N GLY A 114 17.98 -0.35 3.81
CA GLY A 114 19.34 0.01 3.41
C GLY A 114 19.37 0.52 1.98
N LEU A 115 20.41 1.26 1.58
CA LEU A 115 20.58 1.62 0.15
C LEU A 115 20.61 0.39 -0.77
N LYS A 116 21.14 -0.74 -0.28
CA LYS A 116 21.11 -2.03 -0.98
C LYS A 116 19.69 -2.50 -1.35
N ASP A 117 18.66 -2.02 -0.66
CA ASP A 117 17.27 -2.38 -0.94
C ASP A 117 16.74 -1.64 -2.19
N PHE A 118 17.46 -0.62 -2.67
CA PHE A 118 17.13 0.21 -3.82
C PHE A 118 17.99 -0.06 -5.06
N VAL A 119 19.00 -0.93 -4.96
CA VAL A 119 19.93 -1.24 -6.05
C VAL A 119 20.13 -2.76 -6.15
N ARG A 120 20.67 -3.24 -7.27
CA ARG A 120 20.98 -4.68 -7.40
C ARG A 120 22.17 -5.05 -6.54
N GLU A 121 22.21 -6.29 -6.07
CA GLU A 121 23.31 -6.77 -5.22
C GLU A 121 24.70 -6.60 -5.86
N ALA A 122 24.82 -6.80 -7.17
CA ALA A 122 26.07 -6.55 -7.90
C ALA A 122 26.50 -5.07 -7.84
N ASP A 123 25.54 -4.16 -7.96
CA ASP A 123 25.80 -2.71 -7.90
C ASP A 123 26.12 -2.29 -6.46
N ALA A 124 25.39 -2.82 -5.46
CA ALA A 124 25.63 -2.56 -4.04
C ALA A 124 27.05 -2.94 -3.60
N LYS A 125 27.54 -4.12 -4.04
CA LYS A 125 28.92 -4.58 -3.78
C LYS A 125 29.96 -3.63 -4.35
N SER A 126 29.69 -3.01 -5.50
CA SER A 126 30.64 -2.10 -6.16
C SER A 126 30.70 -0.70 -5.54
N LEU A 127 29.61 -0.26 -4.89
CA LEU A 127 29.45 1.10 -4.35
C LEU A 127 29.78 1.21 -2.85
N ASP A 128 30.02 0.08 -2.16
CA ASP A 128 30.28 0.00 -0.71
C ASP A 128 29.22 0.71 0.16
N ILE A 129 27.96 0.63 -0.26
CA ILE A 129 26.82 1.31 0.37
C ILE A 129 26.16 0.46 1.48
N ASN A 130 26.92 -0.46 2.07
CA ASN A 130 26.38 -1.47 2.99
C ASN A 130 25.88 -0.89 4.32
N GLU A 131 26.37 0.28 4.70
CA GLU A 131 26.10 0.89 6.02
C GLU A 131 25.05 2.00 6.00
N LEU A 132 24.60 2.48 4.84
CA LEU A 132 23.61 3.56 4.80
C LEU A 132 22.18 3.00 4.88
N GLU A 133 21.48 3.34 5.97
CA GLU A 133 20.12 2.91 6.24
C GLU A 133 19.16 4.09 6.44
N LEU A 134 17.96 3.94 5.91
CA LEU A 134 16.78 4.74 6.20
C LEU A 134 15.96 4.00 7.26
N GLY A 135 15.77 4.62 8.43
CA GLY A 135 14.83 4.15 9.45
C GLY A 135 13.56 4.99 9.42
N ILE A 136 12.40 4.33 9.42
CA ILE A 136 11.10 4.96 9.64
C ILE A 136 10.50 4.34 10.90
N THR A 137 10.30 5.16 11.92
CA THR A 137 9.75 4.71 13.20
C THR A 137 8.29 4.29 13.08
N SER A 138 7.84 3.46 14.02
CA SER A 138 6.41 3.14 14.14
C SER A 138 5.54 4.40 14.32
N ALA A 139 6.05 5.42 15.00
CA ALA A 139 5.33 6.68 15.16
C ALA A 139 5.12 7.41 13.82
N GLU A 140 6.17 7.49 13.00
CA GLU A 140 6.10 8.07 11.66
C GLU A 140 5.21 7.26 10.73
N LEU A 141 5.34 5.92 10.72
CA LEU A 141 4.46 5.05 9.94
C LEU A 141 2.98 5.23 10.30
N CYS A 142 2.66 5.32 11.59
CA CYS A 142 1.30 5.63 12.06
C CYS A 142 0.84 7.01 11.59
N ALA A 143 1.69 8.04 11.70
CA ALA A 143 1.35 9.39 11.26
C ALA A 143 1.09 9.48 9.75
N TYR A 144 1.93 8.83 8.93
CA TYR A 144 1.72 8.74 7.49
C TYR A 144 0.42 8.01 7.15
N PHE A 145 0.14 6.91 7.85
CA PHE A 145 -1.10 6.17 7.68
C PHE A 145 -2.32 7.03 8.04
N ASP A 146 -2.32 7.67 9.20
CA ASP A 146 -3.47 8.46 9.68
C ASP A 146 -3.73 9.66 8.75
N THR A 147 -2.67 10.31 8.25
CA THR A 147 -2.77 11.37 7.23
C THR A 147 -3.39 10.85 5.93
N ALA A 148 -2.85 9.76 5.38
CA ALA A 148 -3.36 9.19 4.13
C ALA A 148 -4.80 8.68 4.25
N LEU A 149 -5.16 8.15 5.43
CA LEU A 149 -6.52 7.71 5.73
C LEU A 149 -7.48 8.90 5.82
N GLN A 150 -7.10 9.98 6.49
CA GLN A 150 -7.91 11.19 6.57
C GLN A 150 -8.16 11.76 5.17
N ASP A 151 -7.10 11.92 4.37
CA ASP A 151 -7.22 12.37 2.97
C ASP A 151 -8.17 11.47 2.16
N HIS A 152 -8.09 10.16 2.37
CA HIS A 152 -8.96 9.20 1.68
C HIS A 152 -10.44 9.37 2.08
N LEU A 153 -10.72 9.56 3.36
CA LEU A 153 -12.08 9.77 3.87
C LEU A 153 -12.67 11.08 3.37
N GLU A 154 -11.92 12.17 3.43
CA GLU A 154 -12.35 13.48 2.89
C GLU A 154 -12.66 13.40 1.39
N ASN A 155 -11.85 12.67 0.62
CA ASN A 155 -12.09 12.43 -0.80
C ASN A 155 -13.35 11.59 -1.08
N ILE A 156 -13.68 10.63 -0.21
CA ILE A 156 -14.93 9.86 -0.32
C ILE A 156 -16.13 10.75 -0.05
N GLU A 157 -16.08 11.57 1.01
CA GLU A 157 -17.16 12.50 1.37
C GLU A 157 -17.38 13.55 0.29
N ALA A 158 -16.30 14.11 -0.26
CA ALA A 158 -16.37 15.05 -1.37
C ALA A 158 -17.05 14.42 -2.60
N LYS A 159 -16.68 13.19 -2.98
CA LYS A 159 -17.32 12.47 -4.10
C LYS A 159 -18.80 12.20 -3.86
N GLN A 160 -19.17 11.74 -2.67
CA GLN A 160 -20.58 11.52 -2.30
C GLN A 160 -21.40 12.83 -2.33
N SER A 161 -20.78 13.95 -1.96
CA SER A 161 -21.44 15.27 -2.01
C SER A 161 -21.64 15.80 -3.44
N VAL A 162 -20.75 15.43 -4.38
CA VAL A 162 -20.87 15.76 -5.81
C VAL A 162 -21.95 14.90 -6.45
N ASP A 163 -21.93 13.58 -6.21
CA ASP A 163 -22.93 12.64 -6.73
C ASP A 163 -24.34 13.00 -6.21
N ALA A 164 -24.47 13.41 -4.94
CA ALA A 164 -25.74 13.85 -4.37
C ALA A 164 -26.24 15.18 -4.96
N LYS A 165 -25.34 16.07 -5.40
CA LYS A 165 -25.70 17.35 -6.05
C LYS A 165 -26.08 17.16 -7.52
N GLU A 166 -25.44 16.24 -8.24
CA GLU A 166 -25.83 15.89 -9.61
C GLU A 166 -27.21 15.23 -9.63
N PHE A 167 -27.48 14.27 -8.74
CA PHE A 167 -28.78 13.61 -8.62
C PHE A 167 -29.91 14.56 -8.17
N GLY A 168 -29.61 15.55 -7.32
CA GLY A 168 -30.58 16.57 -6.90
C GLY A 168 -30.86 17.67 -7.94
N SER A 169 -30.08 17.73 -9.03
CA SER A 169 -30.23 18.76 -10.07
C SER A 169 -31.09 18.34 -11.27
N GLU A 170 -31.32 17.04 -11.45
CA GLU A 170 -32.21 16.52 -12.51
C GLU A 170 -33.70 16.60 -12.12
N ASP A 171 -34.05 16.45 -10.83
CA ASP A 171 -35.44 16.51 -10.35
C ASP A 171 -36.06 17.92 -10.36
N LEU A 172 -35.24 18.96 -10.49
CA LEU A 172 -35.72 20.36 -10.55
C LEU A 172 -36.00 20.85 -11.97
N ARG A 173 -35.71 20.06 -13.02
CA ARG A 173 -35.99 20.44 -14.42
C ARG A 173 -37.34 19.94 -14.95
N GLU A 174 -38.02 19.00 -14.29
CA GLU A 174 -39.33 18.50 -14.73
C GLU A 174 -40.56 19.18 -14.08
N SER A 175 -40.38 20.11 -13.12
CA SER A 175 -41.52 20.75 -12.43
C SER A 175 -42.05 22.05 -13.06
N HIS A 176 -41.47 22.51 -14.18
CA HIS A 176 -41.95 23.67 -14.93
C HIS A 176 -42.60 23.29 -16.27
N ALA A 177 -43.62 22.44 -16.23
CA ALA A 177 -44.63 22.38 -17.29
C ALA A 177 -46.02 22.32 -16.64
N SER A 178 -46.59 23.50 -16.38
CA SER A 178 -48.01 23.65 -16.01
C SER A 178 -48.92 23.61 -17.23
N PRO A 179 -50.23 23.34 -17.04
CA PRO A 179 -51.00 22.48 -17.92
C PRO A 179 -52.00 23.21 -18.84
N GLU A 180 -52.59 22.43 -19.75
CA GLU A 180 -53.80 22.67 -20.57
C GLU A 180 -53.69 23.69 -21.72
N VAL A 181 -54.04 23.25 -22.94
CA VAL A 181 -55.34 23.59 -23.57
C VAL A 181 -55.75 22.48 -24.53
N ARG A 182 -56.90 21.89 -24.19
CA ARG A 182 -57.78 21.03 -25.00
C ARG A 182 -58.26 21.81 -26.24
N ARG A 183 -58.13 21.28 -27.46
CA ARG A 183 -59.13 21.50 -28.54
C ARG A 183 -59.00 20.48 -29.67
N GLN A 184 -60.17 19.95 -30.00
CA GLN A 184 -60.50 19.03 -31.08
C GLN A 184 -60.21 19.68 -32.44
N HIS A 185 -59.75 18.90 -33.42
CA HIS A 185 -60.50 18.52 -34.63
C HIS A 185 -59.71 17.52 -35.47
#